data_AF-A0AAF0IHU2-F1
#
_entry.id   AF-A0AAF0IHU2-F1
#
_cell.length_a   1.000
_cell.length_b   1.000
_cell.length_c   1.000
_cell.angle_alpha   90.00
_cell.angle_beta   90.00
_cell.angle_gamma   90.00
#
_symmetry.space_group_name_H-M   'P 1'
#
loop_
_entity.id
_entity.type
_entity.pdbx_description
1 polymer ?
#
loop_
_entity_poly.entity_id
_entity_poly.type
_entity_poly.pdbx_seq_one_letter_code
_entity_poly.pdbx_strand_id
1 'polypeptide(L)'
;MKNTEEEHEGAKHVRRVLDWFEVTGPHGKHQCLLHEPTGIDITTFIHRLEGAALHEKLARITARLMLMALDYLHKIDIVHTGDSITMENVQPNNILLDIDDDSILAKLEDEELEHPVARKSLPDRTIYLTRYMPITSGEPILCDMGEARIAHGKQEGLIMPSIYRAPEVLLGMSWDSKVDIWGLAQTIWSIFEGDHLFRNVDHTGELDPAQRFAEMTALMGPPPHKFIERSKEGLKYWDEKGQ
;
A
#
# COMPACT_ATOMS: atom_id res chain seq x y z
N MET A 1 18.59 -14.62 19.63
CA MET A 1 17.86 -13.52 18.97
C MET A 1 18.89 -12.70 18.23
N LYS A 2 18.86 -12.70 16.89
CA LYS A 2 19.79 -11.88 16.10
C LYS A 2 19.41 -10.41 16.29
N ASN A 3 20.40 -9.60 16.60
CA ASN A 3 20.30 -8.16 16.82
C ASN A 3 20.18 -7.44 15.46
N THR A 4 19.08 -7.69 14.72
CA THR A 4 18.90 -7.23 13.33
C THR A 4 18.04 -5.97 13.18
N GLU A 5 17.48 -5.44 14.27
CA GLU A 5 16.62 -4.24 14.22
C GLU A 5 17.41 -2.94 14.00
N GLU A 6 18.70 -2.88 14.35
CA GLU A 6 19.49 -1.63 14.31
C GLU A 6 20.37 -1.44 13.07
N GLU A 7 20.55 -2.45 12.19
CA GLU A 7 21.49 -2.34 11.06
C GLU A 7 20.85 -2.31 9.66
N HIS A 8 19.55 -2.57 9.54
CA HIS A 8 18.92 -2.60 8.22
C HIS A 8 18.43 -1.21 7.79
N GLU A 9 19.10 -0.60 6.82
CA GLU A 9 18.73 0.71 6.26
C GLU A 9 17.27 0.82 5.78
N GLY A 10 16.65 -0.31 5.43
CA GLY A 10 15.23 -0.36 5.07
C GLY A 10 14.24 -0.13 6.22
N ALA A 11 14.66 -0.35 7.47
CA ALA A 11 13.78 -0.27 8.63
C ALA A 11 13.23 1.16 8.85
N LYS A 12 14.01 2.19 8.50
CA LYS A 12 13.60 3.60 8.58
C LYS A 12 12.50 3.98 7.60
N HIS A 13 12.29 3.17 6.54
CA HIS A 13 11.26 3.38 5.53
C HIS A 13 10.00 2.56 5.80
N VAL A 14 9.84 2.01 7.00
CA VAL A 14 8.66 1.29 7.45
C VAL A 14 8.10 2.01 8.67
N ARG A 15 6.81 2.34 8.65
CA ARG A 15 6.15 3.03 9.76
C ARG A 15 6.10 2.13 10.99
N ARG A 16 6.75 2.56 12.06
CA ARG A 16 6.84 1.80 13.32
C ARG A 16 5.70 2.16 14.26
N VAL A 17 5.22 1.18 15.02
CA VAL A 17 4.43 1.40 16.23
C VAL A 17 5.41 1.70 17.35
N LEU A 18 5.30 2.87 17.97
CA LEU A 18 6.14 3.27 19.10
C LEU A 18 5.64 2.64 20.40
N ASP A 19 4.32 2.62 20.58
CA ASP A 19 3.65 2.09 21.76
C ASP A 19 2.19 1.75 21.42
N TRP A 20 1.51 1.04 22.31
CA TRP A 20 0.07 0.85 22.23
C TRP A 20 -0.56 0.94 23.62
N PHE A 21 -1.78 1.46 23.66
CA PHE A 21 -2.54 1.61 24.90
C PHE A 21 -4.03 1.36 24.67
N GLU A 22 -4.80 1.27 25.76
CA GLU A 22 -6.24 1.06 25.71
C GLU A 22 -6.99 2.25 26.32
N VAL A 23 -7.98 2.77 25.61
CA VAL A 23 -8.85 3.85 26.08
C VAL A 23 -10.25 3.28 26.31
N THR A 24 -10.82 3.53 27.49
CA THR A 24 -12.22 3.18 27.78
C THR A 24 -13.13 4.34 27.39
N GLY A 25 -14.01 4.11 26.42
CA GLY A 25 -15.02 5.03 25.96
C GLY A 25 -16.45 4.58 26.28
N PRO A 26 -17.47 5.34 25.87
CA PRO A 26 -18.89 5.03 26.14
C PRO A 26 -19.38 3.74 25.46
N HIS A 27 -18.64 3.22 24.47
CA HIS A 27 -18.97 2.02 23.72
C HIS A 27 -18.05 0.83 24.00
N GLY A 28 -17.19 0.94 25.01
CA GLY A 28 -16.27 -0.13 25.41
C GLY A 28 -14.81 0.30 25.38
N LYS A 29 -13.93 -0.68 25.27
CA LYS A 29 -12.48 -0.50 25.24
C LYS A 29 -11.99 -0.41 23.81
N HIS A 30 -11.12 0.56 23.54
CA HIS A 30 -10.54 0.81 22.24
C HIS A 30 -9.02 0.69 22.33
N GLN A 31 -8.43 -0.18 21.51
CA GLN A 31 -6.98 -0.25 21.36
C GLN A 31 -6.48 0.91 20.49
N CYS A 32 -5.41 1.56 20.92
CA CYS A 32 -4.81 2.71 20.26
C CYS A 32 -3.34 2.42 20.00
N LEU A 33 -2.90 2.65 18.75
CA LEU A 33 -1.50 2.53 18.34
C LEU A 33 -0.88 3.92 18.28
N LEU A 34 0.30 4.08 18.87
CA LEU A 34 1.08 5.30 18.83
C LEU A 34 2.13 5.21 17.73
N HIS A 35 2.21 6.24 16.90
CA HIS A 35 3.15 6.36 15.79
C HIS A 35 3.81 7.74 15.80
N GLU A 36 4.98 7.83 15.20
CA GLU A 36 5.53 9.14 14.82
C GLU A 36 4.58 9.83 13.80
N PRO A 37 4.45 11.16 13.88
CA PRO A 37 3.68 11.93 12.90
C PRO A 37 4.36 11.84 11.53
N THR A 38 3.54 11.68 10.51
CA THR A 38 3.97 11.65 9.10
C THR A 38 3.17 12.67 8.32
N GLY A 39 3.64 13.03 7.12
CA GLY A 39 2.90 13.86 6.18
C GLY A 39 1.76 13.11 5.50
N ILE A 40 1.33 13.68 4.36
CA ILE A 40 0.27 13.13 3.52
C ILE A 40 0.72 11.84 2.81
N ASP A 41 -0.25 11.04 2.36
CA ASP A 41 0.02 9.94 1.45
C ASP A 41 0.44 10.44 0.05
N ILE A 42 1.15 9.59 -0.69
CA ILE A 42 1.72 9.93 -1.99
C ILE A 42 0.64 10.21 -3.04
N THR A 43 -0.55 9.60 -2.93
CA THR A 43 -1.67 9.87 -3.85
C THR A 43 -2.18 11.29 -3.64
N THR A 44 -2.42 11.67 -2.39
CA THR A 44 -2.79 13.05 -2.03
C THR A 44 -1.73 14.04 -2.48
N PHE A 45 -0.44 13.70 -2.37
CA PHE A 45 0.65 14.53 -2.89
C PHE A 45 0.56 14.72 -4.40
N ILE A 46 0.39 13.63 -5.16
CA ILE A 46 0.26 13.65 -6.63
C ILE A 46 -0.96 14.47 -7.07
N HIS A 47 -2.10 14.34 -6.38
CA HIS A 47 -3.32 15.10 -6.69
C HIS A 47 -3.14 16.61 -6.48
N ARG A 48 -2.17 17.03 -5.68
CA ARG A 48 -1.79 18.44 -5.49
C ARG A 48 -0.79 18.93 -6.54
N LEU A 49 -0.17 18.03 -7.31
CA LEU A 49 0.71 18.38 -8.43
C LEU A 49 -0.11 18.58 -9.71
N GLU A 50 0.31 19.53 -10.54
CA GLU A 50 -0.17 19.64 -11.91
C GLU A 50 0.36 18.45 -12.72
N GLY A 51 -0.51 17.51 -13.09
CA GLY A 51 -0.15 16.38 -13.96
C GLY A 51 -0.57 14.98 -13.51
N ALA A 52 -1.20 14.85 -12.33
CA ALA A 52 -1.72 13.57 -11.81
C ALA A 52 -0.71 12.41 -11.78
N ALA A 53 0.59 12.70 -11.84
CA ALA A 53 1.69 11.75 -11.80
C ALA A 53 2.97 12.37 -11.21
N LEU A 54 3.86 11.52 -10.71
CA LEU A 54 5.19 11.90 -10.24
C LEU A 54 6.19 11.98 -11.39
N HIS A 55 7.06 12.98 -11.31
CA HIS A 55 8.23 13.05 -12.18
C HIS A 55 9.13 11.82 -12.01
N GLU A 56 9.73 11.32 -13.10
CA GLU A 56 10.56 10.10 -13.16
C GLU A 56 11.58 10.02 -12.02
N LYS A 57 12.27 11.13 -11.75
CA LYS A 57 13.26 11.23 -10.67
C LYS A 57 12.67 10.87 -9.30
N LEU A 58 11.49 11.36 -8.96
CA LEU A 58 10.83 11.08 -7.69
C LEU A 58 10.32 9.63 -7.66
N ALA A 59 9.68 9.17 -8.74
CA ALA A 59 9.22 7.78 -8.84
C ALA A 59 10.37 6.77 -8.65
N ARG A 60 11.56 7.06 -9.21
CA ARG A 60 12.77 6.24 -9.03
C ARG A 60 13.28 6.22 -7.58
N ILE A 61 13.23 7.36 -6.89
CA ILE A 61 13.60 7.46 -5.48
C ILE A 61 12.60 6.65 -4.64
N THR A 62 11.30 6.85 -4.85
CA THR A 62 10.24 6.08 -4.17
C THR A 62 10.42 4.58 -4.37
N ALA A 63 10.62 4.12 -5.61
CA ALA A 63 10.85 2.71 -5.90
C ALA A 63 12.03 2.14 -5.12
N ARG A 64 13.15 2.86 -5.06
CA ARG A 64 14.35 2.42 -4.33
C ARG A 64 14.09 2.29 -2.83
N LEU A 65 13.46 3.28 -2.21
CA LEU A 65 13.23 3.29 -0.76
C LEU A 65 12.17 2.26 -0.36
N MET A 66 11.12 2.07 -1.17
CA MET A 66 10.13 1.01 -0.95
C MET A 66 10.72 -0.39 -1.14
N LEU A 67 11.64 -0.59 -2.09
CA LEU A 67 12.38 -1.86 -2.19
C LEU A 67 13.23 -2.12 -0.94
N MET A 68 13.86 -1.09 -0.36
CA MET A 68 14.61 -1.24 0.89
C MET A 68 13.68 -1.59 2.06
N ALA A 69 12.51 -0.94 2.14
CA ALA A 69 11.48 -1.24 3.13
C ALA A 69 10.99 -2.69 3.04
N LEU A 70 10.67 -3.16 1.82
CA LEU A 70 10.25 -4.54 1.59
C LEU A 70 11.35 -5.55 1.89
N ASP A 71 12.60 -5.27 1.50
CA ASP A 71 13.75 -6.13 1.84
C ASP A 71 13.91 -6.28 3.37
N TYR A 72 13.71 -5.19 4.12
CA TYR A 72 13.68 -5.26 5.58
C TYR A 72 12.56 -6.18 6.09
N LEU A 73 11.32 -5.94 5.67
CA LEU A 73 10.15 -6.73 6.08
C LEU A 73 10.32 -8.22 5.75
N HIS A 74 10.77 -8.53 4.53
CA HIS A 74 10.94 -9.90 4.06
C HIS A 74 12.04 -10.63 4.83
N LYS A 75 13.09 -9.93 5.28
CA LYS A 75 14.16 -10.51 6.13
C LYS A 75 13.70 -10.85 7.54
N ILE A 76 12.63 -10.22 8.02
CA ILE A 76 12.00 -10.53 9.31
C ILE A 76 10.71 -11.35 9.14
N ASP A 77 10.57 -12.03 7.99
CA ASP A 77 9.45 -12.91 7.66
C ASP A 77 8.06 -12.24 7.65
N ILE A 78 8.01 -10.93 7.39
CA ILE A 78 6.77 -10.18 7.22
C ILE A 78 6.52 -9.96 5.73
N VAL A 79 5.31 -10.29 5.27
CA VAL A 79 4.80 -9.94 3.95
C VAL A 79 3.72 -8.88 4.14
N HIS A 80 3.83 -7.76 3.43
CA HIS A 80 2.93 -6.64 3.60
C HIS A 80 1.51 -6.99 3.15
N THR A 81 1.38 -7.61 1.97
CA THR A 81 0.13 -8.07 1.33
C THR A 81 -0.96 -7.00 1.10
N GLY A 82 -0.66 -5.76 1.49
CA GLY A 82 -1.57 -4.62 1.70
C GLY A 82 -2.87 -4.69 0.92
N ASP A 83 -3.99 -4.66 1.64
CA ASP A 83 -5.35 -4.59 1.11
C ASP A 83 -5.96 -3.20 1.31
N SER A 84 -6.79 -2.81 0.36
CA SER A 84 -7.81 -1.78 0.53
C SER A 84 -9.03 -2.36 -0.16
N ILE A 85 -9.98 -2.80 0.66
CA ILE A 85 -11.22 -3.47 0.26
C ILE A 85 -12.11 -2.57 -0.61
N THR A 86 -11.73 -1.30 -0.86
CA THR A 86 -12.46 -0.37 -1.71
C THR A 86 -11.86 -0.29 -3.11
N MET A 87 -12.71 -0.46 -4.13
CA MET A 87 -12.39 -0.37 -5.56
C MET A 87 -11.77 0.97 -6.01
N GLU A 88 -11.72 1.96 -5.12
CA GLU A 88 -11.31 3.34 -5.40
C GLU A 88 -10.00 3.76 -4.73
N ASN A 89 -9.44 2.95 -3.80
CA ASN A 89 -8.25 3.35 -3.04
C ASN A 89 -7.08 2.42 -3.31
N VAL A 90 -6.19 2.98 -4.09
CA VAL A 90 -5.05 2.41 -4.78
C VAL A 90 -3.89 2.20 -3.79
N GLN A 91 -3.07 1.17 -3.99
CA GLN A 91 -1.91 0.82 -3.15
C GLN A 91 -0.89 1.95 -2.81
N PRO A 92 -0.74 3.05 -3.57
CA PRO A 92 0.12 4.16 -3.17
C PRO A 92 -0.31 4.85 -1.88
N ASN A 93 -1.58 4.73 -1.44
CA ASN A 93 -2.04 5.31 -0.18
C ASN A 93 -1.30 4.74 1.05
N ASN A 94 -0.69 3.56 0.90
CA ASN A 94 0.14 2.95 1.93
C ASN A 94 1.59 3.49 1.92
N ILE A 95 1.86 4.53 1.15
CA ILE A 95 3.13 5.26 1.13
C ILE A 95 2.85 6.68 1.64
N LEU A 96 3.31 6.97 2.85
CA LEU A 96 3.27 8.30 3.44
C LEU A 96 4.56 9.05 3.10
N LEU A 97 4.51 10.37 3.01
CA LEU A 97 5.70 11.20 2.93
C LEU A 97 6.10 11.64 4.34
N ASP A 98 7.37 11.50 4.70
CA ASP A 98 7.84 11.89 6.03
C ASP A 98 7.82 13.43 6.23
N ILE A 99 8.07 13.87 7.46
CA ILE A 99 8.19 15.27 7.85
C ILE A 99 9.66 15.59 8.12
N ASP A 100 10.29 16.35 7.24
CA ASP A 100 11.69 16.79 7.43
C ASP A 100 11.82 18.01 8.35
N ASP A 101 10.73 18.77 8.52
CA ASP A 101 10.69 20.02 9.29
C ASP A 101 9.53 20.01 10.30
N ASP A 102 9.85 19.68 11.55
CA ASP A 102 8.91 19.66 12.69
C ASP A 102 8.23 21.02 12.93
N SER A 103 8.76 22.13 12.39
CA SER A 103 8.09 23.43 12.48
C SER A 103 6.69 23.42 11.86
N ILE A 104 6.42 22.49 10.92
CA ILE A 104 5.09 22.28 10.34
C ILE A 104 4.10 21.80 11.40
N LEU A 105 4.52 20.93 12.31
CA LEU A 105 3.67 20.41 13.38
C LEU A 105 3.32 21.49 14.39
N ALA A 106 4.29 22.31 14.78
CA ALA A 106 4.07 23.44 15.68
C ALA A 106 3.09 24.46 15.07
N LYS A 107 3.25 24.78 13.78
CA LYS A 107 2.30 25.67 13.06
C LYS A 107 0.89 25.10 13.03
N LEU A 108 0.74 23.78 12.83
CA LEU A 108 -0.57 23.13 12.84
C LEU A 108 -1.24 23.19 14.21
N GLU A 109 -0.47 23.06 15.28
CA GLU A 109 -0.96 23.24 16.64
C GLU A 109 -1.43 24.69 16.88
N ASP A 110 -0.59 25.66 16.54
CA ASP A 110 -0.92 27.09 16.66
C ASP A 110 -2.19 27.45 15.86
N GLU A 111 -2.30 26.97 14.63
CA GLU A 111 -3.47 27.20 13.79
C GLU A 111 -4.74 26.52 14.32
N GLU A 112 -4.64 25.34 14.94
CA GLU A 112 -5.79 24.68 15.56
C GLU A 112 -6.25 25.41 16.83
N LEU A 113 -5.33 26.01 17.58
CA LEU A 113 -5.63 26.84 18.74
C LEU A 113 -6.29 28.18 18.34
N GLU A 114 -5.75 28.85 17.33
CA GLU A 114 -6.26 30.15 16.87
C GLU A 114 -7.54 30.01 16.04
N HIS A 115 -7.62 28.98 15.20
CA HIS A 115 -8.71 28.76 14.24
C HIS A 115 -9.19 27.30 14.27
N PRO A 116 -9.92 26.87 15.32
CA PRO A 116 -10.32 25.48 15.48
C PRO A 116 -11.10 24.93 14.29
N VAL A 117 -10.83 23.68 13.90
CA VAL A 117 -11.58 23.04 12.80
C VAL A 117 -13.08 22.93 13.12
N ALA A 118 -13.88 22.91 12.06
CA ALA A 118 -15.30 22.63 12.17
C ALA A 118 -15.51 21.31 12.92
N ARG A 119 -16.39 21.35 13.92
CA ARG A 119 -16.71 20.18 14.75
C ARG A 119 -18.20 20.08 15.00
N LYS A 120 -18.70 18.85 15.06
CA LYS A 120 -20.09 18.53 15.40
C LYS A 120 -20.13 18.00 16.82
N SER A 121 -20.73 18.77 17.72
CA SER A 121 -21.02 18.34 19.09
C SER A 121 -22.30 17.51 19.12
N LEU A 122 -22.18 16.27 19.59
CA LEU A 122 -23.29 15.37 19.91
C LEU A 122 -23.36 15.17 21.43
N PRO A 123 -24.47 14.65 21.99
CA PRO A 123 -24.57 14.42 23.43
C PRO A 123 -23.51 13.48 24.01
N ASP A 124 -23.01 12.54 23.21
CA ASP A 124 -22.09 11.46 23.61
C ASP A 124 -20.66 11.65 23.10
N ARG A 125 -20.44 12.47 22.06
CA ARG A 125 -19.13 12.66 21.43
C ARG A 125 -19.02 13.97 20.66
N THR A 126 -17.80 14.38 20.37
CA THR A 126 -17.53 15.45 19.39
C THR A 126 -16.85 14.84 18.17
N ILE A 127 -17.37 15.13 16.99
CA ILE A 127 -16.78 14.72 15.72
C ILE A 127 -16.04 15.93 15.16
N TYR A 128 -14.73 15.80 14.99
CA TYR A 128 -13.89 16.85 14.42
C TYR A 128 -13.73 16.60 12.93
N LEU A 129 -13.78 17.66 12.13
CA LEU A 129 -13.31 17.60 10.74
C LEU A 129 -11.79 17.47 10.77
N THR A 130 -11.23 16.55 9.96
CA THR A 130 -9.78 16.40 9.85
C THR A 130 -9.14 17.69 9.33
N ARG A 131 -8.15 18.21 10.06
CA ARG A 131 -7.27 19.29 9.55
C ARG A 131 -6.35 18.71 8.48
N TYR A 132 -6.24 19.37 7.35
CA TYR A 132 -5.37 18.92 6.27
C TYR A 132 -3.90 19.11 6.64
N MET A 133 -3.10 18.06 6.46
CA MET A 133 -1.65 18.17 6.54
C MET A 133 -1.10 19.00 5.35
N PRO A 134 -0.18 19.94 5.59
CA PRO A 134 0.57 20.63 4.55
C PRO A 134 1.38 19.66 3.70
N ILE A 135 1.82 20.13 2.53
CA ILE A 135 2.74 19.34 1.70
C ILE A 135 4.08 19.26 2.42
N THR A 136 4.59 18.04 2.59
CA THR A 136 5.93 17.77 3.12
C THR A 136 6.84 17.28 2.01
N SER A 137 8.15 17.39 2.21
CA SER A 137 9.18 16.95 1.26
C SER A 137 9.89 15.66 1.66
N GLY A 138 9.45 15.04 2.77
CA GLY A 138 10.16 13.94 3.38
C GLY A 138 10.14 12.66 2.58
N GLU A 139 11.02 11.75 2.98
CA GLU A 139 11.20 10.47 2.31
C GLU A 139 9.93 9.61 2.40
N PRO A 140 9.63 8.79 1.38
CA PRO A 140 8.50 7.88 1.42
C PRO A 140 8.67 6.77 2.47
N ILE A 141 7.62 6.54 3.25
CA ILE A 141 7.51 5.56 4.32
C ILE A 141 6.37 4.59 4.01
N LEU A 142 6.67 3.29 3.99
CA LEU A 142 5.66 2.24 3.86
C LEU A 142 4.87 2.14 5.17
N CYS A 143 3.55 2.26 5.10
CA CYS A 143 2.66 2.22 6.25
C CYS A 143 1.55 1.17 6.08
N ASP A 144 0.71 1.08 7.10
CA ASP A 144 -0.46 0.20 7.15
C ASP A 144 -0.13 -1.30 7.09
N MET A 145 0.25 -1.84 8.25
CA MET A 145 0.48 -3.27 8.45
C MET A 145 -0.80 -4.03 8.82
N GLY A 146 -1.99 -3.44 8.64
CA GLY A 146 -3.27 -4.05 9.06
C GLY A 146 -3.53 -5.41 8.44
N GLU A 147 -3.04 -5.62 7.21
CA GLU A 147 -3.12 -6.91 6.51
C GLU A 147 -1.79 -7.66 6.43
N ALA A 148 -0.73 -7.15 7.04
CA ALA A 148 0.56 -7.84 7.00
C ALA A 148 0.45 -9.26 7.58
N ARG A 149 1.22 -10.19 7.01
CA ARG A 149 1.27 -11.59 7.43
C ARG A 149 2.68 -11.95 7.85
N ILE A 150 2.81 -12.58 9.01
CA ILE A 150 4.03 -13.28 9.39
C ILE A 150 4.04 -14.60 8.61
N ALA A 151 4.92 -14.69 7.61
CA ALA A 151 4.86 -15.74 6.60
C ALA A 151 6.20 -16.45 6.48
N HIS A 152 6.29 -17.63 7.09
CA HIS A 152 7.38 -18.57 6.82
C HIS A 152 7.01 -19.47 5.63
N GLY A 153 7.66 -19.26 4.49
CA GLY A 153 7.40 -20.04 3.28
C GLY A 153 6.06 -19.70 2.61
N LYS A 154 5.43 -20.70 1.98
CA LYS A 154 4.22 -20.49 1.17
C LYS A 154 2.96 -20.30 2.03
N GLN A 155 2.16 -19.32 1.65
CA GLN A 155 0.88 -18.96 2.28
C GLN A 155 -0.28 -19.18 1.31
N GLU A 156 -1.49 -19.19 1.85
CA GLU A 156 -2.75 -19.31 1.10
C GLU A 156 -3.72 -18.18 1.51
N GLY A 157 -4.81 -18.03 0.76
CA GLY A 157 -5.87 -17.06 1.04
C GLY A 157 -5.84 -15.85 0.11
N LEU A 158 -6.94 -15.08 0.16
CA LEU A 158 -7.13 -13.88 -0.65
C LEU A 158 -6.44 -12.70 0.02
N ILE A 159 -5.53 -12.08 -0.72
CA ILE A 159 -4.82 -10.87 -0.35
C ILE A 159 -4.80 -9.91 -1.54
N MET A 160 -4.31 -8.69 -1.29
CA MET A 160 -4.17 -7.60 -2.26
C MET A 160 -5.51 -7.09 -2.83
N PRO A 161 -5.61 -5.79 -3.15
CA PRO A 161 -6.75 -5.22 -3.85
C PRO A 161 -6.86 -5.83 -5.24
N SER A 162 -8.08 -5.92 -5.76
CA SER A 162 -8.35 -6.60 -7.03
C SER A 162 -7.47 -6.09 -8.19
N ILE A 163 -7.28 -4.78 -8.30
CA ILE A 163 -6.51 -4.16 -9.39
C ILE A 163 -5.00 -4.30 -9.24
N TYR A 164 -4.50 -4.62 -8.04
CA TYR A 164 -3.08 -4.84 -7.76
C TYR A 164 -2.73 -6.33 -7.59
N ARG A 165 -3.73 -7.21 -7.62
CA ARG A 165 -3.54 -8.61 -7.27
C ARG A 165 -2.56 -9.33 -8.19
N ALA A 166 -1.66 -10.09 -7.57
CA ALA A 166 -0.68 -10.93 -8.25
C ALA A 166 -1.35 -12.11 -8.97
N PRO A 167 -0.79 -12.58 -10.09
CA PRO A 167 -1.40 -13.64 -10.89
C PRO A 167 -1.53 -14.96 -10.13
N GLU A 168 -0.58 -15.31 -9.25
CA GLU A 168 -0.68 -16.51 -8.41
C GLU A 168 -1.86 -16.44 -7.43
N VAL A 169 -2.18 -15.25 -6.91
CA VAL A 169 -3.32 -15.05 -6.00
C VAL A 169 -4.63 -15.08 -6.80
N LEU A 170 -4.68 -14.50 -7.99
CA LEU A 170 -5.83 -14.58 -8.91
C LEU A 170 -6.16 -16.03 -9.30
N LEU A 171 -5.13 -16.87 -9.44
CA LEU A 171 -5.26 -18.29 -9.78
C LEU A 171 -5.45 -19.22 -8.57
N GLY A 172 -5.62 -18.66 -7.37
CA GLY A 172 -5.80 -19.42 -6.13
C GLY A 172 -4.60 -20.30 -5.76
N MET A 173 -3.41 -19.98 -6.26
CA MET A 173 -2.17 -20.67 -5.90
C MET A 173 -1.65 -20.19 -4.54
N SER A 174 -0.74 -20.98 -3.96
CA SER A 174 0.04 -20.49 -2.83
C SER A 174 1.03 -19.41 -3.24
N TRP A 175 1.19 -18.43 -2.36
CA TRP A 175 1.97 -17.22 -2.58
C TRP A 175 3.04 -17.04 -1.49
N ASP A 176 3.98 -16.12 -1.70
CA ASP A 176 5.01 -15.73 -0.73
C ASP A 176 5.30 -14.23 -0.86
N SER A 177 6.39 -13.75 -0.27
CA SER A 177 6.79 -12.34 -0.26
C SER A 177 6.90 -11.68 -1.64
N LYS A 178 6.98 -12.45 -2.75
CA LYS A 178 7.02 -11.90 -4.10
C LYS A 178 5.75 -11.19 -4.53
N VAL A 179 4.62 -11.41 -3.85
CA VAL A 179 3.38 -10.64 -4.08
C VAL A 179 3.56 -9.15 -3.78
N ASP A 180 4.40 -8.79 -2.80
CA ASP A 180 4.68 -7.38 -2.50
C ASP A 180 5.52 -6.73 -3.61
N ILE A 181 6.41 -7.49 -4.25
CA ILE A 181 7.22 -7.01 -5.38
C ILE A 181 6.31 -6.73 -6.59
N TRP A 182 5.34 -7.61 -6.85
CA TRP A 182 4.33 -7.42 -7.87
C TRP A 182 3.44 -6.19 -7.58
N GLY A 183 2.99 -6.04 -6.33
CA GLY A 183 2.23 -4.87 -5.87
C GLY A 183 3.01 -3.57 -6.03
N LEU A 184 4.28 -3.56 -5.62
CA LEU A 184 5.16 -2.40 -5.75
C LEU A 184 5.38 -2.01 -7.21
N ALA A 185 5.62 -2.97 -8.11
CA ALA A 185 5.81 -2.67 -9.53
C ALA A 185 4.62 -1.92 -10.14
N GLN A 186 3.40 -2.35 -9.82
CA GLN A 186 2.19 -1.67 -10.26
C GLN A 186 1.98 -0.32 -9.55
N THR A 187 2.30 -0.23 -8.26
CA THR A 187 2.25 1.04 -7.51
C THR A 187 3.17 2.07 -8.14
N ILE A 188 4.41 1.69 -8.48
CA ILE A 188 5.38 2.57 -9.14
C ILE A 188 4.90 2.99 -10.53
N TRP A 189 4.30 2.07 -11.29
CA TRP A 189 3.67 2.44 -12.57
C TRP A 189 2.55 3.47 -12.35
N SER A 190 1.65 3.23 -11.41
CA SER A 190 0.51 4.13 -11.17
C SER A 190 0.91 5.52 -10.72
N ILE A 191 1.91 5.64 -9.86
CA ILE A 191 2.40 6.97 -9.46
C ILE A 191 3.21 7.65 -10.58
N PHE A 192 3.75 6.91 -11.55
CA PHE A 192 4.57 7.47 -12.64
C PHE A 192 3.76 7.83 -13.90
N GLU A 193 2.82 6.97 -14.30
CA GLU A 193 1.97 7.18 -15.48
C GLU A 193 0.65 7.88 -15.14
N GLY A 194 0.25 7.89 -13.86
CA GLY A 194 -1.03 8.45 -13.42
C GLY A 194 -2.24 7.55 -13.73
N ASP A 195 -2.02 6.30 -14.14
CA ASP A 195 -3.07 5.30 -14.41
C ASP A 195 -2.60 3.89 -13.99
N HIS A 196 -3.53 2.95 -13.87
CA HIS A 196 -3.24 1.57 -13.51
C HIS A 196 -2.52 0.82 -14.64
N LEU A 197 -1.52 0.00 -14.28
CA LEU A 197 -0.78 -0.83 -15.25
C LEU A 197 -1.70 -1.81 -15.97
N PHE A 198 -2.65 -2.40 -15.25
CA PHE A 198 -3.73 -3.16 -15.84
C PHE A 198 -5.05 -2.75 -15.19
N ARG A 199 -6.08 -2.54 -16.01
CA ARG A 199 -7.34 -1.91 -15.60
C ARG A 199 -8.36 -2.94 -15.10
N ASN A 200 -8.24 -4.19 -15.54
CA ASN A 200 -9.05 -5.34 -15.09
C ASN A 200 -10.53 -5.21 -15.34
N VAL A 201 -10.97 -4.24 -16.15
CA VAL A 201 -12.39 -4.02 -16.42
C VAL A 201 -12.74 -4.57 -17.79
N ASP A 202 -13.81 -5.35 -17.84
CA ASP A 202 -14.38 -5.81 -19.11
C ASP A 202 -15.12 -4.68 -19.84
N HIS A 203 -15.74 -5.02 -20.97
CA HIS A 203 -16.54 -4.08 -21.76
C HIS A 203 -17.79 -3.54 -21.04
N THR A 204 -18.18 -4.12 -19.90
CA THR A 204 -19.28 -3.68 -19.04
C THR A 204 -18.81 -2.83 -17.86
N GLY A 205 -17.49 -2.78 -17.62
CA GLY A 205 -16.88 -2.08 -16.48
C GLY A 205 -16.73 -2.97 -15.25
N GLU A 206 -17.02 -4.27 -15.35
CA GLU A 206 -16.88 -5.22 -14.25
C GLU A 206 -15.48 -5.83 -14.21
N LEU A 207 -15.04 -6.22 -13.01
CA LEU A 207 -13.73 -6.85 -12.82
C LEU A 207 -13.71 -8.25 -13.43
N ASP A 208 -12.86 -8.47 -14.43
CA ASP A 208 -12.72 -9.75 -15.12
C ASP A 208 -11.28 -10.29 -15.04
N PRO A 209 -11.05 -11.44 -14.35
CA PRO A 209 -9.77 -12.11 -14.35
C PRO A 209 -9.25 -12.49 -15.74
N ALA A 210 -10.12 -12.82 -16.70
CA ALA A 210 -9.69 -13.17 -18.06
C ALA A 210 -9.11 -11.95 -18.78
N GLN A 211 -9.80 -10.81 -18.72
CA GLN A 211 -9.28 -9.53 -19.20
C GLN A 211 -7.93 -9.19 -18.56
N ARG A 212 -7.81 -9.35 -17.23
CA ARG A 212 -6.56 -9.10 -16.51
C ARG A 212 -5.41 -9.98 -17.00
N PHE A 213 -5.65 -11.26 -17.26
CA PHE A 213 -4.63 -12.16 -17.81
C PHE A 213 -4.29 -11.86 -19.28
N ALA A 214 -5.25 -11.40 -20.07
CA ALA A 214 -5.00 -10.92 -21.42
C ALA A 214 -4.10 -9.68 -21.42
N GLU A 215 -4.35 -8.71 -20.52
CA GLU A 215 -3.52 -7.52 -20.35
C GLU A 215 -2.10 -7.87 -19.91
N MET A 216 -1.94 -8.80 -18.95
CA MET A 216 -0.63 -9.32 -18.55
C MET A 216 0.10 -10.00 -19.71
N THR A 217 -0.60 -10.82 -20.50
CA THR A 217 -0.03 -11.55 -21.64
C THR A 217 0.39 -10.59 -22.76
N ALA A 218 -0.41 -9.55 -23.02
CA ALA A 218 -0.09 -8.53 -24.02
C ALA A 218 1.18 -7.75 -23.66
N LEU A 219 1.40 -7.47 -22.37
CA LEU A 219 2.55 -6.71 -21.90
C LEU A 219 3.82 -7.56 -21.74
N MET A 220 3.70 -8.75 -21.12
CA MET A 220 4.84 -9.56 -20.69
C MET A 220 5.06 -10.82 -21.54
N GLY A 221 4.15 -11.11 -22.47
CA GLY A 221 4.10 -12.40 -23.17
C GLY A 221 3.36 -13.48 -22.37
N PRO A 222 3.17 -14.68 -22.96
CA PRO A 222 2.46 -15.77 -22.30
C PRO A 222 3.18 -16.23 -21.03
N PRO A 223 2.43 -16.66 -19.99
CA PRO A 223 3.05 -17.13 -18.76
C PRO A 223 3.87 -18.39 -19.02
N PRO A 224 4.99 -18.60 -18.28
CA PRO A 224 5.77 -19.83 -18.40
C PRO A 224 4.91 -21.07 -18.12
N HIS A 225 5.10 -22.16 -18.88
CA HIS A 225 4.33 -23.40 -18.70
C HIS A 225 4.32 -23.92 -17.25
N LYS A 226 5.47 -23.88 -16.58
CA LYS A 226 5.62 -24.26 -15.16
C LYS A 226 4.77 -23.43 -14.20
N PHE A 227 4.39 -22.21 -14.60
CA PHE A 227 3.48 -21.38 -13.82
C PHE A 227 2.04 -21.87 -13.98
N ILE A 228 1.61 -22.14 -15.22
CA ILE A 228 0.26 -22.65 -15.52
C ILE A 228 0.02 -24.00 -14.82
N GLU A 229 0.98 -24.93 -14.90
CA GLU A 229 0.90 -26.26 -14.27
C GLU A 229 0.65 -26.23 -12.75
N ARG A 230 1.00 -25.12 -12.09
CA ARG A 230 0.79 -24.96 -10.64
C ARG A 230 -0.66 -24.67 -10.26
N SER A 231 -1.52 -24.26 -11.21
CA SER A 231 -2.92 -23.98 -10.94
C SER A 231 -3.84 -24.85 -11.78
N LYS A 232 -4.82 -25.46 -11.10
CA LYS A 232 -5.95 -26.15 -11.75
C LYS A 232 -6.85 -25.16 -12.50
N GLU A 233 -6.85 -23.90 -12.09
CA GLU A 233 -7.65 -22.83 -12.69
C GLU A 233 -6.95 -22.22 -13.92
N GLY A 234 -5.65 -22.43 -14.10
CA GLY A 234 -4.89 -21.89 -15.23
C GLY A 234 -5.45 -22.30 -16.59
N LEU A 235 -5.99 -23.52 -16.69
CA LEU A 235 -6.61 -24.06 -17.91
C LEU A 235 -7.93 -23.38 -18.30
N LYS A 236 -8.48 -22.51 -17.45
CA LYS A 236 -9.63 -21.66 -17.81
C LYS A 236 -9.23 -20.50 -18.72
N TYR A 237 -7.96 -20.09 -18.68
CA TYR A 237 -7.47 -18.87 -19.31
C TYR A 237 -6.44 -19.15 -20.41
N TRP A 238 -5.71 -20.26 -20.32
CA TRP A 238 -4.72 -20.66 -21.33
C TRP A 238 -4.82 -22.15 -21.64
N ASP A 239 -4.47 -22.52 -22.87
CA ASP A 239 -4.28 -23.92 -23.24
C ASP A 239 -2.97 -24.51 -22.66
N GLU A 240 -2.71 -25.81 -22.90
CA GLU A 240 -1.48 -26.49 -22.47
C GLU A 240 -0.19 -25.86 -23.06
N LYS A 241 -0.29 -24.96 -24.03
CA LYS A 241 0.85 -24.23 -24.62
C LYS A 241 0.96 -22.80 -24.13
N GLY A 242 0.07 -22.36 -23.23
CA GLY A 242 0.03 -20.99 -22.72
C GLY A 242 -0.55 -19.98 -23.71
N GLN A 243 -1.34 -20.44 -24.70
CA GLN A 243 -2.05 -19.61 -25.68
C GLN A 243 -3.49 -19.33 -25.26
#